data_AF-A0A1T0ASL9-F1
#
_entry.id   AF-A0A1T0ASL9-F1
#
_cell.length_a   1.000
_cell.length_b   1.000
_cell.length_c   1.000
_cell.angle_alpha   90.00
_cell.angle_beta   90.00
_cell.angle_gamma   90.00
#
_symmetry.space_group_name_H-M   'P 1'
#
loop_
_entity.id
_entity.type
_entity.pdbx_description
1 polymer ?
#
loop_
_entity_poly.entity_id
_entity_poly.type
_entity_poly.pdbx_seq_one_letter_code
_entity_poly.pdbx_strand_id
1 'polypeptide(L)'
;MKKLSLAVLASIVLAGCTANVYSNKGNATILDSKFLSNDVVELTVQKDNGEIVKMTRQYDAHAAVGARVTVSDNYEHQDSDLKTITRYEFK
;
A
#
# COMPACT_ATOMS: atom_id res chain seq x y z
N MET A 1 -8.07 -25.91 34.29
CA MET A 1 -8.20 -25.73 32.82
C MET A 1 -8.33 -24.24 32.52
N LYS A 2 -7.28 -23.61 31.99
CA LYS A 2 -7.28 -22.17 31.66
C LYS A 2 -8.17 -21.97 30.43
N LYS A 3 -9.29 -21.27 30.62
CA LYS A 3 -10.18 -20.81 29.56
C LYS A 3 -9.44 -19.74 28.77
N LEU A 4 -8.57 -20.15 27.84
CA LEU A 4 -8.00 -19.24 26.85
C LEU A 4 -9.17 -18.79 25.97
N SER A 5 -9.58 -17.54 26.24
CA SER A 5 -10.76 -16.90 25.69
C SER A 5 -10.78 -17.02 24.17
N LEU A 6 -11.81 -17.69 23.65
CA LEU A 6 -12.09 -17.88 22.22
C LEU A 6 -12.10 -16.53 21.46
N ALA A 7 -12.34 -15.43 22.18
CA ALA A 7 -12.32 -14.06 21.66
C ALA A 7 -10.94 -13.62 21.13
N VAL A 8 -9.83 -14.14 21.67
CA VAL A 8 -8.47 -13.79 21.19
C VAL A 8 -8.15 -14.51 19.88
N LEU A 9 -8.74 -15.68 19.64
CA LEU A 9 -8.52 -16.42 18.39
C LEU A 9 -9.27 -15.77 17.21
N ALA A 10 -10.45 -15.19 17.46
CA ALA A 10 -11.28 -14.57 16.43
C ALA A 10 -10.70 -13.24 15.89
N SER A 11 -9.96 -12.48 16.69
CA SER A 11 -9.37 -11.21 16.25
C SER A 11 -8.18 -11.38 15.29
N ILE A 12 -7.48 -12.52 15.36
CA ILE A 12 -6.36 -12.84 14.46
C ILE A 12 -6.87 -13.19 13.05
N VAL A 13 -8.03 -13.84 12.95
CA VAL A 13 -8.60 -14.28 11.67
C VAL A 13 -9.07 -13.09 10.82
N LEU A 14 -9.68 -12.07 11.45
CA LEU A 14 -10.17 -10.88 10.75
C LEU A 14 -9.03 -10.02 10.18
N ALA A 15 -7.91 -9.88 10.90
CA ALA A 15 -6.75 -9.14 10.42
C ALA A 15 -6.00 -9.87 9.29
N GLY A 16 -5.96 -11.21 9.31
CA GLY A 16 -5.36 -12.01 8.25
C GLY A 16 -6.15 -12.00 6.93
N CYS A 17 -7.49 -11.99 7.01
CA CYS A 17 -8.33 -11.95 5.82
C CYS A 17 -8.27 -10.61 5.08
N THR A 18 -8.12 -9.47 5.77
CA THR A 18 -8.00 -8.17 5.10
C THR A 18 -6.65 -8.02 4.42
N ALA A 19 -5.54 -8.41 5.08
CA ALA A 19 -4.20 -8.37 4.48
C ALA A 19 -4.11 -9.19 3.19
N ASN A 20 -4.71 -10.38 3.16
CA ASN A 20 -4.69 -11.27 1.99
C ASN A 20 -5.52 -10.72 0.82
N VAL A 21 -6.65 -10.04 1.11
CA VAL A 21 -7.50 -9.43 0.07
C VAL A 21 -6.85 -8.22 -0.59
N TYR A 22 -6.01 -7.47 0.13
CA TYR A 22 -5.34 -6.27 -0.41
C TYR A 22 -3.93 -6.54 -0.94
N SER A 23 -3.24 -7.58 -0.45
CA SER A 23 -1.93 -8.00 -0.95
C SER A 23 -1.96 -8.27 -2.46
N ASN A 24 -3.03 -8.95 -2.93
CA ASN A 24 -3.17 -9.37 -4.32
C ASN A 24 -3.77 -8.30 -5.26
N LYS A 25 -4.14 -7.11 -4.75
CA LYS A 25 -4.81 -6.07 -5.58
C LYS A 25 -3.85 -5.06 -6.22
N GLY A 26 -2.61 -5.01 -5.77
CA GLY A 26 -1.55 -4.18 -6.35
C GLY A 26 -0.45 -5.05 -6.94
N ASN A 27 0.38 -4.47 -7.81
CA ASN A 27 1.58 -5.10 -8.37
C ASN A 27 2.89 -4.49 -7.80
N ALA A 28 2.77 -3.59 -6.81
CA ALA A 28 3.91 -2.94 -6.19
C ALA A 28 3.62 -2.47 -4.75
N THR A 29 4.69 -2.20 -4.00
CA THR A 29 4.68 -1.71 -2.61
C THR A 29 5.47 -0.41 -2.51
N ILE A 30 4.92 0.59 -1.82
CA ILE A 30 5.66 1.82 -1.49
C ILE A 30 6.66 1.50 -0.38
N LEU A 31 7.94 1.71 -0.64
CA LEU A 31 9.04 1.48 0.31
C LEU A 31 9.40 2.73 1.10
N ASP A 32 9.40 3.88 0.43
CA ASP A 32 9.80 5.14 1.03
C ASP A 32 9.01 6.31 0.43
N SER A 33 8.88 7.38 1.21
CA SER A 33 8.26 8.63 0.79
C SER A 33 9.10 9.80 1.28
N LYS A 34 9.51 10.64 0.33
CA LYS A 34 10.28 11.85 0.58
C LYS A 34 9.41 13.06 0.28
N PHE A 35 9.27 13.93 1.27
CA PHE A 35 8.62 15.23 1.10
C PHE A 35 9.41 16.11 0.12
N LEU A 36 8.72 16.66 -0.89
CA LEU A 36 9.28 17.66 -1.81
C LEU A 36 8.63 19.04 -1.61
N SER A 37 7.30 19.08 -1.46
CA SER A 37 6.52 20.28 -1.15
C SER A 37 5.20 19.91 -0.48
N ASN A 38 4.40 20.91 -0.08
CA ASN A 38 3.12 20.70 0.61
C ASN A 38 2.16 19.75 -0.13
N ASP A 39 2.24 19.72 -1.46
CA ASP A 39 1.34 18.92 -2.30
C ASP A 39 2.07 17.82 -3.07
N VAL A 40 3.38 17.67 -2.91
CA VAL A 40 4.19 16.78 -3.77
C VAL A 40 5.18 15.96 -2.94
N VAL A 41 5.19 14.66 -3.22
CA VAL A 41 6.13 13.69 -2.64
C VAL A 41 6.85 12.92 -3.72
N GLU A 42 8.08 12.51 -3.43
CA GLU A 42 8.78 11.47 -4.19
C GLU A 42 8.53 10.12 -3.50
N LEU A 43 8.05 9.14 -4.24
CA LEU A 43 7.82 7.79 -3.76
C LEU A 43 8.85 6.84 -4.34
N THR A 44 9.44 6.01 -3.49
CA THR A 44 10.20 4.83 -3.92
C THR A 44 9.28 3.62 -3.84
N VAL A 45 9.08 2.94 -4.96
CA VAL A 45 8.11 1.86 -5.12
C VAL A 45 8.81 0.62 -5.65
N GLN A 46 8.56 -0.53 -5.01
CA GLN A 46 9.06 -1.83 -5.45
C GLN A 46 7.93 -2.63 -6.08
N LYS A 47 8.06 -2.93 -7.37
CA LYS A 47 7.16 -3.85 -8.08
C LYS A 47 7.41 -5.30 -7.63
N ASP A 48 6.42 -6.16 -7.80
CA ASP A 48 6.51 -7.57 -7.40
C ASP A 48 7.53 -8.37 -8.22
N ASN A 49 7.88 -7.89 -9.41
CA ASN A 49 8.97 -8.43 -10.22
C ASN A 49 10.37 -8.08 -9.66
N GLY A 50 10.45 -7.32 -8.55
CA GLY A 50 11.69 -6.88 -7.90
C GLY A 50 12.23 -5.53 -8.39
N GLU A 51 11.65 -4.94 -9.44
CA GLU A 51 12.04 -3.63 -9.96
C GLU A 51 11.72 -2.52 -8.96
N ILE A 52 12.68 -1.62 -8.74
CA ILE A 52 12.50 -0.45 -7.90
C ILE A 52 12.41 0.78 -8.80
N VAL A 53 11.33 1.53 -8.64
CA VAL A 53 11.05 2.75 -9.39
C VAL A 53 10.86 3.93 -8.45
N LYS A 54 11.21 5.12 -8.91
CA LYS A 54 11.00 6.38 -8.18
C LYS A 54 10.14 7.33 -8.99
N MET A 55 9.10 7.89 -8.38
CA MET A 55 8.19 8.82 -9.05
C MET A 55 7.82 9.99 -8.16
N THR A 56 7.52 11.11 -8.81
CA THR A 56 6.94 12.27 -8.15
C THR A 56 5.42 12.20 -8.27
N ARG A 57 4.72 12.38 -7.15
CA ARG A 57 3.27 12.24 -7.05
C ARG A 57 2.66 13.36 -6.22
N GLN A 58 1.45 13.77 -6.58
CA GLN A 58 0.64 14.62 -5.72
C GLN A 58 0.32 13.89 -4.40
N TYR A 59 0.45 14.56 -3.27
CA TYR A 59 0.21 13.96 -1.97
C TYR A 59 -1.16 13.27 -1.90
N ASP A 60 -1.13 11.97 -1.59
CA ASP A 60 -2.30 11.12 -1.43
C ASP A 60 -2.13 10.32 -0.14
N ALA A 61 -3.03 10.51 0.82
CA ALA A 61 -2.98 9.84 2.12
C ALA A 61 -3.05 8.30 2.00
N HIS A 62 -3.56 7.77 0.88
CA HIS A 62 -3.62 6.34 0.61
C HIS A 62 -2.32 5.78 0.01
N ALA A 63 -1.42 6.65 -0.48
CA ALA A 63 -0.09 6.31 -0.98
C ALA A 63 0.97 6.31 0.13
N ALA A 64 0.64 5.78 1.30
CA ALA A 64 1.55 5.72 2.43
C ALA A 64 2.58 4.59 2.28
N VAL A 65 3.69 4.68 3.02
CA VAL A 65 4.71 3.61 3.09
C VAL A 65 4.07 2.29 3.53
N GLY A 66 4.37 1.20 2.82
CA GLY A 66 3.77 -0.12 3.00
C GLY A 66 2.41 -0.29 2.32
N ALA A 67 1.87 0.74 1.65
CA ALA A 67 0.68 0.58 0.83
C ALA A 67 0.99 -0.26 -0.41
N ARG A 68 -0.01 -1.07 -0.80
CA ARG A 68 -0.02 -1.76 -2.09
C ARG A 68 -0.62 -0.82 -3.12
N VAL A 69 0.04 -0.72 -4.27
CA VAL A 69 -0.34 0.18 -5.36
C VAL A 69 -0.24 -0.56 -6.69
N THR A 70 -0.87 -0.02 -7.71
CA THR A 70 -0.74 -0.51 -9.08
C THR A 70 0.08 0.49 -9.88
N VAL A 71 1.24 0.04 -10.36
CA VAL A 71 2.10 0.80 -11.28
C VAL A 71 1.82 0.31 -12.71
N SER A 72 1.57 1.25 -13.62
CA SER A 72 1.43 0.97 -15.06
C SER A 72 2.69 0.29 -15.62
N ASP A 73 2.51 -0.63 -16.56
CA ASP A 73 3.63 -1.24 -17.29
C ASP A 73 4.34 -0.21 -18.19
N ASN A 74 3.57 0.73 -18.74
CA ASN A 74 4.11 1.91 -19.42
C ASN A 74 4.41 2.96 -18.35
N TYR A 75 5.62 2.87 -17.79
CA TYR A 75 6.09 3.73 -16.71
C TYR A 75 6.77 4.99 -17.27
N GLU A 76 6.09 6.14 -17.19
CA GLU A 76 6.58 7.44 -17.67
C GLU A 76 7.04 8.36 -16.51
N HIS A 77 7.12 7.84 -15.29
CA HIS A 77 7.47 8.57 -14.06
C HIS A 77 6.48 9.68 -13.70
N GLN A 78 5.22 9.53 -14.11
CA GLN A 78 4.14 10.49 -13.87
C GLN A 78 3.19 9.99 -12.78
N ASP A 79 2.44 10.92 -12.18
CA ASP A 79 1.47 10.59 -11.13
C ASP A 79 0.39 9.59 -11.61
N SER A 80 -0.01 9.70 -12.88
CA SER A 80 -0.99 8.79 -13.52
C SER A 80 -0.52 7.34 -13.58
N ASP A 81 0.79 7.11 -13.47
CA ASP A 81 1.36 5.77 -13.56
C ASP A 81 1.12 4.96 -12.29
N LEU A 82 0.73 5.62 -11.19
CA LEU A 82 0.42 4.98 -9.92
C LEU A 82 -1.07 5.13 -9.58
N LYS A 83 -1.74 4.01 -9.37
CA LYS A 83 -3.09 3.97 -8.80
C LYS A 83 -3.02 3.47 -7.37
N THR A 84 -3.46 4.31 -6.44
CA THR A 84 -3.64 3.92 -5.05
C THR A 84 -4.84 3.00 -4.92
N ILE A 85 -4.71 1.98 -4.08
CA ILE A 85 -5.80 1.09 -3.75
C ILE A 85 -6.51 1.67 -2.55
N THR A 86 -7.71 2.20 -2.75
CA THR A 86 -8.54 2.72 -1.67
C THR A 86 -8.85 1.58 -0.70
N ARG A 87 -8.34 1.67 0.52
CA ARG A 87 -8.69 0.75 1.60
C ARG A 87 -10.00 1.22 2.21
N TYR A 88 -10.83 0.28 2.68
CA TYR A 88 -12.01 0.65 3.47
C TYR A 88 -11.52 1.35 4.74
N GLU A 89 -11.81 2.64 4.87
CA GLU A 89 -11.61 3.38 6.12
C GLU A 89 -12.71 2.98 7.08
N PHE A 90 -12.35 2.35 8.21
CA PHE A 90 -13.28 2.21 9.32
C PHE A 90 -13.47 3.61 9.91
N LYS A 91 -14.63 4.22 9.63
CA LYS A 91 -15.08 5.46 10.29
C LYS A 91 -15.43 5.20 11.75
#